data_AF-A0A954S9G7-F1
#
_entry.id   AF-A0A954S9G7-F1
#
_cell.length_a   1.000
_cell.length_b   1.000
_cell.length_c   1.000
_cell.angle_alpha   90.00
_cell.angle_beta   90.00
_cell.angle_gamma   90.00
#
_symmetry.space_group_name_H-M   'P 1'
#
loop_
_entity.id
_entity.type
_entity.pdbx_description
1 polymer ?
#
loop_
_entity_poly.entity_id
_entity_poly.type
_entity_poly.pdbx_seq_one_letter_code
_entity_poly.pdbx_strand_id
1 'polypeptide(L)'
;NAHDETGLSRCVPRRLEAEPLLDTMTQVLDASIRFGGHEPGTRAVQLVGVRNGEFRYARPEMGDDFLKLFGKPNRLQSCECERSNETTLAQTFEMVGGEVVTRLVSGDDNIVATALNSDQSATDFVTSLYWSALCRAPREGELQSLCAHIDQSQERRGGLEDVVWAVLNSNEFLLRY
;
A
#
# COMPACT_ATOMS: atom_id res chain seq x y z
N ASN A 1 10.18 21.23 25.02
CA ASN A 1 10.57 20.07 24.19
C ASN A 1 10.04 20.13 22.76
N ALA A 2 9.23 21.12 22.39
CA ALA A 2 8.56 21.17 21.08
C ALA A 2 9.50 21.37 19.87
N HIS A 3 10.76 21.77 20.07
CA HIS A 3 11.72 22.09 19.00
C HIS A 3 13.02 21.26 19.15
N ASP A 4 12.98 20.16 19.90
CA ASP A 4 14.13 19.27 20.05
C ASP A 4 14.23 18.36 18.82
N GLU A 5 15.35 18.46 18.10
CA GLU A 5 15.66 17.69 16.90
C GLU A 5 16.81 16.69 17.12
N THR A 6 17.42 16.68 18.31
CA THR A 6 18.67 15.95 18.57
C THR A 6 18.50 14.81 19.57
N GLY A 7 17.54 14.91 20.50
CA GLY A 7 17.34 13.93 21.56
C GLY A 7 16.45 12.72 21.25
N LEU A 8 15.91 12.60 20.02
CA LEU A 8 14.83 11.63 19.68
C LEU A 8 13.60 11.73 20.61
N SER A 9 13.45 12.86 21.32
CA SER A 9 12.38 13.13 22.28
C SER A 9 10.97 13.21 21.66
N ARG A 10 10.89 13.15 20.31
CA ARG A 10 9.68 13.05 19.50
C ARG A 10 9.93 12.15 18.29
N CYS A 11 8.89 11.47 17.80
CA CYS A 11 8.97 10.81 16.52
C CYS A 11 8.67 11.81 15.40
N VAL A 12 9.54 11.84 14.39
CA VAL A 12 9.30 12.58 13.15
C VAL A 12 8.57 11.63 12.21
N PRO A 13 7.39 11.99 11.66
CA PRO A 13 6.66 11.13 10.74
C PRO A 13 7.56 10.74 9.56
N ARG A 14 7.67 9.44 9.29
CA ARG A 14 8.40 8.93 8.12
C ARG A 14 7.52 7.99 7.34
N ARG A 15 7.63 8.02 6.02
CA ARG A 15 6.97 7.05 5.15
C ARG A 15 7.49 5.64 5.46
N LEU A 16 6.61 4.65 5.40
CA LEU A 16 7.03 3.26 5.37
C LEU A 16 8.01 3.02 4.23
N GLU A 17 8.98 2.14 4.45
CA GLU A 17 9.92 1.77 3.41
C GLU A 17 9.23 0.98 2.28
N ALA A 18 9.91 0.81 1.14
CA ALA A 18 9.30 0.24 -0.07
C ALA A 18 8.65 -1.14 0.16
N GLU A 19 9.35 -2.05 0.84
CA GLU A 19 8.91 -3.43 1.07
C GLU A 19 7.77 -3.52 2.08
N PRO A 20 7.88 -2.94 3.28
CA PRO A 20 6.76 -2.92 4.22
C PRO A 20 5.54 -2.22 3.64
N LEU A 21 5.71 -1.13 2.89
CA LEU A 21 4.59 -0.44 2.25
C LEU A 21 3.85 -1.36 1.28
N LEU A 22 4.56 -2.02 0.37
CA LEU A 22 3.95 -2.94 -0.59
C LEU A 22 3.31 -4.16 0.08
N ASP A 23 3.99 -4.74 1.07
CA ASP A 23 3.48 -5.90 1.81
C ASP A 23 2.21 -5.53 2.61
N THR A 24 2.16 -4.34 3.21
CA THR A 24 0.94 -3.89 3.91
C THR A 24 -0.22 -3.62 2.95
N MET A 25 0.04 -3.01 1.78
CA MET A 25 -1.01 -2.80 0.74
C MET A 25 -1.59 -4.13 0.27
N THR A 26 -0.74 -5.07 -0.13
CA THR A 26 -1.17 -6.39 -0.60
C THR A 26 -1.89 -7.18 0.48
N GLN A 27 -1.46 -7.07 1.74
CA GLN A 27 -2.14 -7.69 2.87
C GLN A 27 -3.52 -7.08 3.15
N VAL A 28 -3.64 -5.75 3.14
CA VAL A 28 -4.92 -5.06 3.37
C VAL A 28 -5.92 -5.37 2.27
N LEU A 29 -5.45 -5.39 1.03
CA LEU A 29 -6.28 -5.66 -0.14
C LEU A 29 -6.58 -7.13 -0.35
N ASP A 30 -5.93 -8.03 0.40
CA ASP A 30 -5.90 -9.47 0.10
C ASP A 30 -5.61 -9.73 -1.38
N ALA A 31 -4.64 -8.98 -1.92
CA ALA A 31 -4.30 -8.98 -3.34
C ALA A 31 -2.92 -9.58 -3.56
N SER A 32 -2.75 -10.30 -4.67
CA SER A 32 -1.48 -10.90 -5.03
C SER A 32 -0.61 -9.97 -5.88
N ILE A 33 0.69 -9.95 -5.60
CA ILE A 33 1.70 -9.32 -6.46
C ILE A 33 2.81 -10.32 -6.77
N ARG A 34 3.45 -10.16 -7.94
CA ARG A 34 4.55 -11.01 -8.39
C ARG A 34 5.86 -10.23 -8.44
N PHE A 35 6.94 -10.99 -8.29
CA PHE A 35 8.31 -10.54 -8.44
C PHE A 35 9.03 -11.45 -9.42
N GLY A 36 9.86 -10.88 -10.28
CA GLY A 36 10.55 -11.59 -11.34
C GLY A 36 11.38 -12.75 -10.83
N GLY A 37 11.01 -13.98 -11.22
CA GLY A 37 11.75 -15.20 -10.87
C GLY A 37 11.47 -15.76 -9.48
N HIS A 38 10.55 -15.17 -8.73
CA HIS A 38 10.11 -15.66 -7.44
C HIS A 38 8.77 -16.41 -7.54
N GLU A 39 8.53 -17.34 -6.61
CA GLU A 39 7.25 -18.05 -6.55
C GLU A 39 6.11 -17.11 -6.13
N PRO A 40 4.87 -17.36 -6.61
CA PRO A 40 3.69 -16.62 -6.15
C PRO A 40 3.56 -16.63 -4.62
N GLY A 41 3.16 -15.50 -4.03
CA GLY A 41 3.04 -15.34 -2.58
C GLY A 41 4.34 -14.98 -1.86
N THR A 42 5.46 -14.83 -2.57
CA THR A 42 6.67 -14.22 -2.01
C THR A 42 6.38 -12.79 -1.56
N ARG A 43 6.75 -12.43 -0.32
CA ARG A 43 6.63 -11.07 0.23
C ARG A 43 7.81 -10.20 -0.18
N ALA A 44 7.58 -8.90 -0.34
CA ALA A 44 8.61 -7.93 -0.67
C ALA A 44 9.76 -7.92 0.34
N VAL A 45 9.47 -8.08 1.64
CA VAL A 45 10.50 -8.16 2.70
C VAL A 45 11.41 -9.38 2.57
N GLN A 46 10.98 -10.44 1.86
CA GLN A 46 11.81 -11.63 1.63
C GLN A 46 12.82 -11.43 0.50
N LEU A 47 12.70 -10.34 -0.27
CA LEU A 47 13.58 -10.05 -1.39
C LEU A 47 14.86 -9.39 -0.90
N VAL A 48 16.00 -9.96 -1.31
CA VAL A 48 17.33 -9.43 -0.96
C VAL A 48 17.68 -8.13 -1.73
N GLY A 49 16.93 -7.79 -2.78
CA GLY A 49 17.11 -6.60 -3.62
C GLY A 49 16.12 -6.58 -4.79
N VAL A 50 15.88 -5.44 -5.43
CA VAL A 50 14.97 -5.34 -6.59
C VAL A 50 15.52 -6.06 -7.82
N ARG A 51 16.84 -6.15 -7.91
CA ARG A 51 17.55 -6.89 -8.97
C ARG A 51 18.84 -7.48 -8.42
N ASN A 52 19.20 -8.62 -9.02
CA ASN A 52 20.50 -9.30 -8.91
C ASN A 52 20.65 -10.33 -7.78
N GLY A 53 19.61 -11.13 -7.51
CA GLY A 53 19.75 -12.45 -6.86
C GLY A 53 20.07 -13.58 -7.85
N GLU A 54 19.70 -14.83 -7.54
CA GLU A 54 19.81 -15.99 -8.44
C GLU A 54 19.07 -15.77 -9.79
N PHE A 55 18.07 -14.88 -9.81
CA PHE A 55 17.16 -14.68 -10.93
C PHE A 55 17.51 -13.49 -11.86
N ARG A 56 18.80 -13.21 -12.09
CA ARG A 56 19.26 -12.05 -12.92
C ARG A 56 18.62 -11.92 -14.31
N TYR A 57 18.11 -13.01 -14.87
CA TYR A 57 17.50 -13.05 -16.20
C TYR A 57 15.96 -13.06 -16.19
N ALA A 58 15.34 -13.09 -15.01
CA ALA A 58 13.89 -12.98 -14.94
C ALA A 58 13.43 -11.59 -15.39
N ARG A 59 12.29 -11.53 -16.07
CA ARG A 59 11.67 -10.26 -16.45
C ARG A 59 11.13 -9.59 -15.18
N PRO A 60 11.25 -8.26 -15.04
CA PRO A 60 10.63 -7.53 -13.95
C PRO A 60 9.11 -7.72 -14.00
N GLU A 61 8.51 -7.84 -12.82
CA GLU A 61 7.07 -7.81 -12.61
C GLU A 61 6.70 -6.53 -11.81
N MET A 62 5.40 -6.27 -11.67
CA MET A 62 4.89 -5.05 -11.02
C MET A 62 5.48 -4.81 -9.63
N GLY A 63 5.73 -5.86 -8.86
CA GLY A 63 6.35 -5.73 -7.54
C GLY A 63 7.78 -5.20 -7.61
N ASP A 64 8.56 -5.59 -8.62
CA ASP A 64 9.92 -5.07 -8.81
C ASP A 64 9.91 -3.58 -9.17
N ASP A 65 8.97 -3.18 -10.04
CA ASP A 65 8.84 -1.78 -10.48
C ASP A 65 8.43 -0.87 -9.33
N PHE A 66 7.49 -1.30 -8.48
CA PHE A 66 7.14 -0.60 -7.24
C PHE A 66 8.35 -0.45 -6.31
N LEU A 67 9.04 -1.55 -6.01
CA LEU A 67 10.17 -1.51 -5.08
C LEU A 67 11.30 -0.60 -5.57
N LYS A 68 11.56 -0.59 -6.89
CA LYS A 68 12.51 0.33 -7.51
C LYS A 68 12.09 1.79 -7.31
N LEU A 69 10.82 2.11 -7.58
CA LEU A 69 10.29 3.46 -7.50
C LEU A 69 10.33 4.02 -6.07
N PHE A 70 10.07 3.16 -5.08
CA PHE A 70 10.05 3.52 -3.66
C PHE A 70 11.42 3.46 -2.98
N GLY A 71 12.49 3.21 -3.75
CA GLY A 71 13.88 3.41 -3.30
C GLY A 71 14.60 2.17 -2.78
N LYS A 72 14.10 0.95 -3.06
CA LYS A 72 14.83 -0.28 -2.72
C LYS A 72 16.05 -0.43 -3.65
N PRO A 73 17.28 -0.60 -3.12
CA PRO A 73 18.48 -0.72 -3.93
C PRO A 73 18.60 -2.09 -4.63
N ASN A 74 19.55 -2.16 -5.58
CA ASN A 74 19.96 -3.42 -6.19
C ASN A 74 20.82 -4.23 -5.22
N ARG A 75 20.83 -5.57 -5.34
CA ARG A 75 21.60 -6.45 -4.43
C ARG A 75 23.10 -6.14 -4.38
N LEU A 76 23.68 -5.67 -5.48
CA LEU A 76 25.12 -5.40 -5.59
C LEU A 76 25.59 -4.23 -4.71
N GLN A 77 24.65 -3.45 -4.17
CA GLN A 77 24.96 -2.27 -3.36
C GLN A 77 24.31 -2.45 -1.99
N SER A 78 25.11 -2.84 -1.00
CA SER A 78 24.65 -3.20 0.36
C SER A 78 24.70 -2.05 1.37
N CYS A 79 24.93 -0.81 0.91
CA CYS A 79 25.03 0.33 1.82
C CYS A 79 23.64 0.90 2.12
N GLU A 80 23.29 1.07 3.40
CA GLU A 80 22.05 1.78 3.79
C GLU A 80 21.98 3.19 3.18
N CYS A 81 23.12 3.82 2.91
CA CYS A 81 23.19 5.17 2.34
C CYS A 81 22.59 5.28 0.93
N GLU A 82 22.43 4.17 0.20
CA GLU A 82 21.80 4.18 -1.13
C GLU A 82 20.29 3.95 -1.09
N ARG A 83 19.76 3.56 0.07
CA ARG A 83 18.31 3.42 0.27
C ARG A 83 17.72 4.81 0.36
N SER A 84 16.86 5.16 -0.60
CA SER A 84 16.17 6.44 -0.58
C SER A 84 14.80 6.29 0.07
N ASN A 85 14.67 6.84 1.27
CA ASN A 85 13.38 7.04 1.93
C ASN A 85 12.82 8.45 1.67
N GLU A 86 13.37 9.17 0.68
CA GLU A 86 12.84 10.47 0.27
C GLU A 86 11.49 10.28 -0.44
N THR A 87 10.56 11.18 -0.16
CA THR A 87 9.28 11.26 -0.87
C THR A 87 9.50 11.99 -2.17
N THR A 88 9.33 11.30 -3.29
CA THR A 88 9.48 11.90 -4.62
C THR A 88 8.13 12.14 -5.30
N LEU A 89 8.07 13.09 -6.23
CA LEU A 89 6.86 13.34 -7.01
C LEU A 89 6.39 12.08 -7.78
N ALA A 90 7.33 11.25 -8.25
CA ALA A 90 7.01 10.01 -8.94
C ALA A 90 6.31 8.99 -8.01
N GLN A 91 6.73 8.89 -6.74
CA GLN A 91 6.04 8.07 -5.74
C GLN A 91 4.64 8.60 -5.45
N THR A 92 4.46 9.92 -5.38
CA THR A 92 3.13 10.52 -5.22
C THR A 92 2.21 10.17 -6.39
N PHE A 93 2.71 10.25 -7.62
CA PHE A 93 1.91 9.86 -8.79
C PHE A 93 1.56 8.38 -8.78
N GLU A 94 2.48 7.52 -8.35
CA GLU A 94 2.17 6.10 -8.20
C GLU A 94 1.03 5.86 -7.20
N MET A 95 1.06 6.57 -6.08
CA MET A 95 0.02 6.46 -5.05
C MET A 95 -1.34 7.01 -5.47
N VAL A 96 -1.37 8.08 -6.27
CA VAL A 96 -2.61 8.77 -6.67
C VAL A 96 -3.28 8.09 -7.88
N GLY A 97 -2.51 7.46 -8.77
CA GLY A 97 -3.06 6.84 -9.98
C GLY A 97 -2.03 6.02 -10.75
N GLY A 98 -1.05 5.47 -10.06
CA GLY A 98 -0.02 4.63 -10.64
C GLY A 98 -0.52 3.28 -11.10
N GLU A 99 0.27 2.62 -11.95
CA GLU A 99 -0.11 1.34 -12.52
C GLU A 99 -0.24 0.25 -11.45
N VAL A 100 0.69 0.19 -10.50
CA VAL A 100 0.73 -0.89 -9.50
C VAL A 100 -0.44 -0.74 -8.52
N VAL A 101 -0.63 0.46 -7.96
CA VAL A 101 -1.74 0.70 -7.03
C VAL A 101 -3.10 0.50 -7.73
N THR A 102 -3.24 1.01 -8.96
CA THR A 102 -4.48 0.78 -9.75
C THR A 102 -4.75 -0.69 -9.94
N ARG A 103 -3.74 -1.47 -10.30
CA ARG A 103 -3.89 -2.90 -10.52
C ARG A 103 -4.28 -3.66 -9.26
N LEU A 104 -3.74 -3.27 -8.11
CA LEU A 104 -4.08 -3.89 -6.83
C LEU A 104 -5.51 -3.58 -6.40
N VAL A 105 -5.98 -2.34 -6.61
CA VAL A 105 -7.32 -1.90 -6.19
C VAL A 105 -8.42 -2.35 -7.16
N SER A 106 -8.19 -2.24 -8.47
CA SER A 106 -9.19 -2.61 -9.49
C SER A 106 -9.09 -4.07 -9.95
N GLY A 107 -8.25 -4.88 -9.29
CA GLY A 107 -8.13 -6.32 -9.56
C GLY A 107 -9.42 -7.10 -9.32
N ASP A 108 -9.52 -8.28 -9.93
CA ASP A 108 -10.66 -9.20 -9.75
C ASP A 108 -10.46 -10.20 -8.60
N ASP A 109 -9.30 -10.14 -7.94
CA ASP A 109 -8.89 -11.01 -6.84
C ASP A 109 -8.35 -10.15 -5.69
N ASN A 110 -9.28 -9.50 -4.97
CA ASN A 110 -9.02 -8.64 -3.83
C ASN A 110 -10.29 -8.47 -2.97
N ILE A 111 -10.16 -7.76 -1.83
CA ILE A 111 -11.28 -7.49 -0.92
C ILE A 111 -12.48 -6.78 -1.58
N VAL A 112 -12.27 -5.98 -2.62
CA VAL A 112 -13.36 -5.28 -3.33
C VAL A 112 -14.16 -6.29 -4.14
N ALA A 113 -13.49 -7.15 -4.90
CA ALA A 113 -14.12 -8.24 -5.63
C ALA A 113 -14.84 -9.20 -4.68
N THR A 114 -14.25 -9.52 -3.52
CA THR A 114 -14.92 -10.34 -2.48
C THR A 114 -16.18 -9.66 -1.95
N ALA A 115 -16.10 -8.37 -1.62
CA ALA A 115 -17.23 -7.60 -1.09
C ALA A 115 -18.38 -7.52 -2.11
N LEU A 116 -18.08 -7.37 -3.40
CA LEU A 116 -19.09 -7.36 -4.47
C LEU A 116 -19.80 -8.71 -4.66
N ASN A 117 -19.09 -9.81 -4.41
CA ASN A 117 -19.65 -11.17 -4.51
C ASN A 117 -20.35 -11.64 -3.23
N SER A 118 -20.41 -10.79 -2.21
CA SER A 118 -21.02 -11.08 -0.92
C SER A 118 -22.15 -10.09 -0.60
N ASP A 119 -23.07 -10.46 0.27
CA ASP A 119 -24.12 -9.54 0.78
C ASP A 119 -23.59 -8.59 1.87
N GLN A 120 -22.29 -8.26 1.84
CA GLN A 120 -21.67 -7.41 2.85
C GLN A 120 -22.19 -5.97 2.74
N SER A 121 -22.60 -5.40 3.88
CA SER A 121 -23.04 -4.01 3.95
C SER A 121 -21.85 -3.04 3.77
N ALA A 122 -22.12 -1.82 3.32
CA ALA A 122 -21.07 -0.79 3.21
C ALA A 122 -20.43 -0.49 4.58
N THR A 123 -21.23 -0.51 5.64
CA THR A 123 -20.76 -0.31 7.03
C THR A 123 -19.78 -1.39 7.46
N ASP A 124 -20.10 -2.66 7.19
CA ASP A 124 -19.24 -3.79 7.56
C ASP A 124 -17.95 -3.78 6.75
N PHE A 125 -18.04 -3.44 5.46
CA PHE A 125 -16.87 -3.31 4.58
C PHE A 125 -15.92 -2.22 5.09
N VAL A 126 -16.43 -1.00 5.31
CA VAL A 126 -15.62 0.13 5.81
C VAL A 126 -15.02 -0.20 7.18
N THR A 127 -15.79 -0.81 8.06
CA THR A 127 -15.30 -1.20 9.40
C THR A 127 -14.18 -2.23 9.30
N SER A 128 -14.35 -3.27 8.46
CA SER A 128 -13.31 -4.29 8.23
C SER A 128 -12.05 -3.67 7.62
N LEU A 129 -12.19 -2.80 6.63
CA LEU A 129 -11.07 -2.10 5.99
C LEU A 129 -10.26 -1.29 7.01
N TYR A 130 -10.94 -0.55 7.90
CA TYR A 130 -10.29 0.24 8.95
C TYR A 130 -9.51 -0.62 9.95
N TRP A 131 -10.06 -1.77 10.35
CA TRP A 131 -9.34 -2.70 11.23
C TRP A 131 -8.11 -3.30 10.55
N SER A 132 -8.23 -3.69 9.28
CA SER A 132 -7.12 -4.26 8.52
C SER A 132 -6.03 -3.23 8.21
N ALA A 133 -6.41 -2.00 7.83
CA ALA A 133 -5.47 -0.98 7.36
C ALA A 133 -4.91 -0.08 8.46
N LEU A 134 -5.75 0.33 9.41
CA LEU A 134 -5.42 1.36 10.41
C LEU A 134 -5.43 0.83 11.85
N CYS A 135 -5.77 -0.46 12.05
CA CYS A 135 -5.84 -1.11 13.36
C CYS A 135 -6.73 -0.39 14.39
N ARG A 136 -7.78 0.30 13.93
CA ARG A 136 -8.78 0.97 14.77
C ARG A 136 -10.15 0.94 14.11
N ALA A 137 -11.20 1.23 14.88
CA ALA A 137 -12.51 1.50 14.32
C ALA A 137 -12.56 2.86 13.58
N PRO A 138 -13.39 2.98 12.53
CA PRO A 138 -13.70 4.28 11.94
C PRO A 138 -14.44 5.15 12.94
N ARG A 139 -14.15 6.45 12.94
CA ARG A 139 -14.93 7.43 13.71
C ARG A 139 -16.30 7.58 13.06
N GLU A 140 -17.29 8.00 13.83
CA GLU A 140 -18.67 8.13 13.36
C GLU A 140 -18.79 9.00 12.09
N GLY A 141 -18.07 10.14 12.04
CA GLY A 141 -18.06 11.00 10.86
C GLY A 141 -17.35 10.40 9.64
N GLU A 142 -16.30 9.61 9.84
CA GLU A 142 -15.59 8.89 8.77
C GLU A 142 -16.51 7.81 8.18
N LEU A 143 -17.13 7.00 9.05
CA LEU A 143 -18.03 5.94 8.65
C LEU A 143 -19.23 6.47 7.86
N GLN A 144 -19.90 7.51 8.37
CA GLN A 144 -21.04 8.12 7.68
C GLN A 144 -20.66 8.65 6.30
N SER A 145 -19.51 9.33 6.19
CA SER A 145 -19.07 9.94 4.94
C SER A 145 -18.69 8.88 3.89
N LEU A 146 -17.97 7.83 4.29
CA LEU A 146 -17.53 6.77 3.39
C LEU A 146 -18.69 5.88 2.95
N CYS A 147 -19.61 5.53 3.86
CA CYS A 147 -20.81 4.79 3.49
C CYS A 147 -21.70 5.60 2.54
N ALA A 148 -21.90 6.89 2.82
CA ALA A 148 -22.65 7.77 1.93
C ALA A 148 -22.01 7.87 0.52
N HIS A 149 -20.67 7.91 0.44
CA HIS A 149 -19.96 7.89 -0.85
C HIS A 149 -20.23 6.61 -1.64
N ILE A 150 -20.14 5.44 -0.99
CA ILE A 150 -20.43 4.14 -1.62
C ILE A 150 -21.89 4.10 -2.12
N ASP A 151 -22.84 4.58 -1.31
CA ASP A 151 -24.27 4.53 -1.65
C ASP A 151 -24.67 5.53 -2.74
N GLN A 152 -23.96 6.65 -2.86
CA GLN A 152 -24.19 7.68 -3.89
C GLN A 152 -23.45 7.40 -5.21
N SER A 153 -22.52 6.45 -5.20
CA SER A 153 -21.75 6.09 -6.39
C SER A 153 -22.62 5.41 -7.44
N GLN A 154 -22.42 5.76 -8.72
CA GLN A 154 -23.18 5.16 -9.83
C GLN A 154 -22.92 3.65 -9.94
N GLU A 155 -21.68 3.24 -9.66
CA GLU A 155 -21.24 1.87 -9.62
C GLU A 155 -20.71 1.53 -8.23
N ARG A 156 -21.26 0.46 -7.62
CA ARG A 156 -20.84 0.01 -6.28
C ARG A 156 -19.35 -0.32 -6.23
N ARG A 157 -18.81 -0.94 -7.29
CA ARG A 157 -17.39 -1.24 -7.41
C ARG A 157 -16.56 0.04 -7.31
N GLY A 158 -16.85 1.05 -8.14
CA GLY A 158 -16.15 2.34 -8.11
C GLY A 158 -16.17 3.00 -6.73
N GLY A 159 -17.33 3.00 -6.06
CA GLY A 159 -17.42 3.54 -4.69
C GLY A 159 -16.56 2.79 -3.66
N LEU A 160 -16.48 1.46 -3.76
CA LEU A 160 -15.62 0.65 -2.88
C LEU A 160 -14.13 0.89 -3.19
N GLU A 161 -13.76 0.93 -4.48
CA GLU A 161 -12.39 1.22 -4.93
C GLU A 161 -11.93 2.60 -4.46
N ASP A 162 -12.77 3.63 -4.57
CA ASP A 162 -12.49 4.99 -4.09
C ASP A 162 -12.21 5.03 -2.59
N VAL A 163 -13.03 4.34 -1.78
CA VAL A 163 -12.87 4.28 -0.32
C VAL A 163 -11.56 3.60 0.06
N VAL A 164 -11.26 2.47 -0.58
CA VAL A 164 -9.99 1.77 -0.42
C VAL A 164 -8.82 2.68 -0.77
N TRP A 165 -8.91 3.38 -1.90
CA TRP A 165 -7.89 4.31 -2.36
C TRP A 165 -7.63 5.45 -1.38
N ALA A 166 -8.70 6.01 -0.81
CA ALA A 166 -8.63 7.07 0.18
C ALA A 166 -7.93 6.61 1.46
N VAL A 167 -8.20 5.38 1.93
CA VAL A 167 -7.54 4.81 3.11
C VAL A 167 -6.05 4.56 2.86
N LEU A 168 -5.69 3.97 1.71
CA LEU A 168 -4.29 3.70 1.34
C LEU A 168 -3.46 4.98 1.15
N ASN A 169 -4.09 6.09 0.75
CA ASN A 169 -3.43 7.39 0.60
C ASN A 169 -3.47 8.24 1.87
N SER A 170 -4.06 7.75 2.96
CA SER A 170 -4.12 8.49 4.21
C SER A 170 -2.74 8.61 4.86
N ASN A 171 -2.49 9.73 5.55
CA ASN A 171 -1.27 9.90 6.33
C ASN A 171 -1.13 8.84 7.44
N GLU A 172 -2.25 8.33 7.95
CA GLU A 172 -2.28 7.30 8.98
C GLU A 172 -1.78 5.95 8.45
N PHE A 173 -2.04 5.65 7.18
CA PHE A 173 -1.54 4.44 6.52
C PHE A 173 -0.08 4.59 6.05
N LEU A 174 0.24 5.72 5.40
CA LEU A 174 1.55 5.90 4.76
C LEU A 174 2.69 6.22 5.73
N LEU A 175 2.38 6.88 6.86
CA LEU A 175 3.38 7.41 7.78
C LEU A 175 3.41 6.61 9.07
N ARG A 176 4.62 6.29 9.52
CA ARG A 176 4.87 5.79 10.86
C ARG A 176 5.14 6.97 11.80
N TYR A 177 4.43 6.96 12.94
CA TYR A 177 4.61 7.89 14.07
C TYR A 177 5.38 7.23 15.21
#